data_AF-A0A1B2DEW5-F1
#
_entry.id   AF-A0A1B2DEW5-F1
#
_cell.length_a   1.000
_cell.length_b   1.000
_cell.length_c   1.000
_cell.angle_alpha   90.00
_cell.angle_beta   90.00
_cell.angle_gamma   90.00
#
_symmetry.space_group_name_H-M   'P 1'
#
loop_
_entity.id
_entity.type
_entity.pdbx_description
1 polymer ?
#
loop_
_entity_poly.entity_id
_entity_poly.type
_entity_poly.pdbx_seq_one_letter_code
_entity_poly.pdbx_strand_id
1 'polypeptide(L)'
;MNKGQALITTAGAFVVPIFEYLYGAGDAVLTAMMALLFFVAMDWISGIRAAKKDFSYASKYGIDGVFRTFFMLALPAGGHLLDLLFNLPGLFFGALTAGLLYHVIQSMVANALRAGWGAWLPLNVFESLLSWVSSELDKKINRAAERGAIANVTDNPENETQRE
;
A
#
# COMPACT_ATOMS: atom_id res chain seq x y z
N MET A 1 6.29 38.38 -3.36
CA MET A 1 6.52 36.93 -3.49
C MET A 1 7.99 36.72 -3.84
N ASN A 2 8.76 36.00 -3.01
CA ASN A 2 10.16 35.70 -3.36
C ASN A 2 10.23 34.59 -4.43
N LYS A 3 11.37 34.42 -5.10
CA LYS A 3 11.50 33.45 -6.21
C LYS A 3 11.17 32.01 -5.79
N GLY A 4 11.47 31.63 -4.54
CA GLY A 4 11.14 30.30 -4.01
C GLY A 4 9.65 30.10 -3.76
N GLN A 5 8.97 31.10 -3.19
CA GLN A 5 7.52 31.12 -3.02
C GLN A 5 6.81 31.07 -4.36
N ALA A 6 7.30 31.81 -5.37
CA ALA A 6 6.74 31.77 -6.72
C ALA A 6 6.83 30.36 -7.33
N LEU A 7 7.98 29.69 -7.18
CA LEU A 7 8.18 28.31 -7.66
C LEU A 7 7.25 27.31 -6.95
N ILE A 8 7.12 27.40 -5.63
CA ILE A 8 6.24 26.52 -4.84
C ILE A 8 4.77 26.75 -5.20
N THR A 9 4.35 28.01 -5.34
CA THR A 9 2.97 28.36 -5.72
C THR A 9 2.64 27.88 -7.13
N THR A 10 3.55 28.05 -8.09
CA THR A 10 3.34 27.56 -9.45
C THR A 10 3.31 26.03 -9.51
N ALA A 11 4.22 25.33 -8.81
CA ALA A 11 4.20 23.87 -8.77
C ALA A 11 2.92 23.33 -8.10
N GLY A 12 2.50 23.94 -6.99
CA GLY A 12 1.26 23.59 -6.30
C GLY A 12 0.02 23.75 -7.17
N ALA A 13 -0.02 24.79 -8.01
CA ALA A 13 -1.14 25.04 -8.92
C ALA A 13 -1.38 23.93 -9.97
N PHE A 14 -0.35 23.15 -10.31
CA PHE A 14 -0.49 22.00 -11.21
C PHE A 14 -0.61 20.67 -10.45
N VAL A 15 0.16 20.50 -9.36
CA VAL A 15 0.22 19.23 -8.63
C VAL A 15 -1.06 18.99 -7.83
N VAL A 16 -1.60 20.01 -7.16
CA VAL A 16 -2.79 19.85 -6.30
C VAL A 16 -4.01 19.41 -7.11
N PRO A 17 -4.38 20.04 -8.24
CA PRO A 17 -5.53 19.58 -9.03
C PRO A 17 -5.36 18.16 -9.58
N ILE A 18 -4.15 17.78 -10.00
CA ILE A 18 -3.88 16.42 -10.47
C ILE A 18 -4.04 15.42 -9.32
N PHE A 19 -3.52 15.76 -8.14
CA PHE A 19 -3.66 14.93 -6.95
C PHE A 19 -5.14 14.76 -6.56
N GLU A 20 -5.88 15.85 -6.45
CA GLU A 20 -7.31 15.82 -6.10
C GLU A 20 -8.14 15.06 -7.14
N TYR A 21 -7.80 15.18 -8.42
CA TYR A 21 -8.44 14.40 -9.47
C TYR A 21 -8.17 12.90 -9.36
N LEU A 22 -6.94 12.50 -9.04
CA LEU A 22 -6.55 11.10 -9.00
C LEU A 22 -6.98 10.39 -7.71
N TYR A 23 -6.84 11.05 -6.56
CA TYR A 23 -7.05 10.42 -5.25
C TYR A 23 -8.33 10.88 -4.55
N GLY A 24 -8.90 11.99 -5.00
CA GLY A 24 -10.02 12.67 -4.35
C GLY A 24 -9.55 13.85 -3.50
N ALA A 25 -10.51 14.65 -3.05
CA ALA A 25 -10.27 15.82 -2.23
C ALA A 25 -10.71 15.60 -0.77
N GLY A 26 -10.17 16.41 0.14
CA GLY A 26 -10.55 16.47 1.55
C GLY A 26 -9.54 15.87 2.52
N ASP A 27 -9.72 16.20 3.80
CA ASP A 27 -8.75 15.90 4.86
C ASP A 27 -8.51 14.40 5.06
N ALA A 28 -9.54 13.57 4.86
CA ALA A 28 -9.43 12.13 4.99
C ALA A 28 -8.52 11.52 3.91
N VAL A 29 -8.69 11.93 2.64
CA VAL A 29 -7.84 11.49 1.53
C VAL A 29 -6.41 11.96 1.74
N LEU A 30 -6.22 13.24 2.09
CA LEU A 30 -4.90 13.81 2.35
C LEU A 30 -4.19 13.05 3.47
N THR A 31 -4.88 12.81 4.60
CA THR A 31 -4.31 12.11 5.76
C THR A 31 -3.96 10.67 5.42
N ALA A 32 -4.83 9.95 4.70
CA ALA A 32 -4.58 8.58 4.27
C ALA A 32 -3.37 8.49 3.32
N MET A 33 -3.27 9.40 2.36
CA MET A 33 -2.15 9.44 1.43
C MET A 33 -0.84 9.86 2.09
N MET A 34 -0.88 10.81 3.03
CA MET A 34 0.29 11.18 3.83
C MET A 34 0.78 10.03 4.69
N ALA A 35 -0.13 9.28 5.33
CA ALA A 35 0.23 8.08 6.08
C ALA A 35 0.87 7.02 5.17
N LEU A 36 0.27 6.75 4.00
CA LEU A 36 0.81 5.81 3.03
C LEU A 36 2.21 6.21 2.55
N LEU A 37 2.41 7.47 2.15
CA LEU A 37 3.70 7.98 1.71
C LEU A 37 4.76 7.92 2.82
N PHE A 38 4.38 8.21 4.06
CA PHE A 38 5.26 8.09 5.22
C PHE A 38 5.75 6.65 5.39
N PHE A 39 4.84 5.67 5.39
CA PHE A 39 5.23 4.27 5.58
C PHE A 39 5.99 3.70 4.38
N VAL A 40 5.68 4.15 3.16
CA VAL A 40 6.50 3.83 1.98
C VAL A 40 7.92 4.36 2.16
N ALA A 41 8.09 5.62 2.59
CA ALA A 41 9.42 6.17 2.83
C ALA A 41 10.20 5.38 3.91
N MET A 42 9.53 4.97 4.98
CA MET A 42 10.12 4.12 6.02
C MET A 42 10.50 2.72 5.48
N ASP A 43 9.67 2.12 4.62
CA ASP A 43 9.99 0.86 3.94
C ASP A 43 11.23 1.01 3.04
N TRP A 44 11.35 2.10 2.30
CA TRP A 44 12.54 2.40 1.49
C TRP A 44 13.80 2.55 2.34
N ILE A 45 13.72 3.30 3.44
CA ILE A 45 14.86 3.52 4.35
C ILE A 45 15.34 2.18 4.93
N SER A 46 14.42 1.38 5.45
CA SER A 46 14.74 0.06 6.02
C SER A 46 15.20 -0.92 4.94
N GLY A 47 14.58 -0.93 3.76
CA GLY A 47 14.91 -1.79 2.62
C GLY A 47 16.31 -1.52 2.05
N ILE A 48 16.68 -0.25 1.87
CA ILE A 48 18.04 0.13 1.44
C ILE A 48 19.06 -0.34 2.48
N ARG A 49 18.77 -0.17 3.77
CA ARG A 49 19.69 -0.61 4.83
C ARG A 49 19.84 -2.13 4.88
N ALA A 50 18.75 -2.86 4.76
CA ALA A 50 18.73 -4.31 4.67
C ALA A 50 19.53 -4.80 3.46
N ALA A 51 19.27 -4.27 2.27
CA ALA A 51 19.97 -4.67 1.05
C ALA A 51 21.48 -4.43 1.13
N LYS A 52 21.91 -3.33 1.77
CA LYS A 52 23.34 -3.07 2.01
C LYS A 52 23.96 -4.05 3.00
N LYS A 53 23.24 -4.43 4.05
CA LYS A 53 23.70 -5.40 5.05
C LYS A 53 23.77 -6.81 4.49
N ASP A 54 22.82 -7.18 3.64
CA ASP A 54 22.71 -8.49 3.00
C ASP A 54 23.57 -8.57 1.71
N PHE A 55 24.38 -7.55 1.39
CA PHE A 55 25.18 -7.44 0.17
C PHE A 55 24.39 -7.64 -1.14
N SER A 56 23.08 -7.35 -1.12
CA SER A 56 22.16 -7.49 -2.27
C SER A 56 21.80 -6.17 -2.93
N TYR A 57 22.42 -5.07 -2.51
CA TYR A 57 22.17 -3.74 -3.06
C TYR A 57 22.73 -3.62 -4.49
N ALA A 58 21.85 -3.40 -5.47
CA ALA A 58 22.20 -3.26 -6.88
C ALA A 58 21.40 -2.14 -7.57
N SER A 59 21.91 -1.61 -8.68
CA SER A 59 21.21 -0.57 -9.46
C SER A 59 19.82 -1.01 -9.92
N LYS A 60 19.70 -2.30 -10.32
CA LYS A 60 18.42 -2.92 -10.69
C LYS A 60 17.41 -2.89 -9.54
N TYR A 61 17.85 -3.14 -8.31
CA TYR A 61 17.00 -3.07 -7.12
C TYR A 61 16.38 -1.67 -6.94
N GLY A 62 17.16 -0.62 -7.18
CA GLY A 62 16.67 0.76 -7.11
C GLY A 62 15.63 1.09 -8.19
N ILE A 63 15.90 0.72 -9.45
CA ILE A 63 14.99 0.96 -10.58
C ILE A 63 13.67 0.19 -10.39
N ASP A 64 13.76 -1.11 -10.08
CA ASP A 64 12.59 -1.95 -9.84
C ASP A 64 11.77 -1.43 -8.64
N GLY A 65 12.44 -0.92 -7.61
CA GLY A 65 11.80 -0.28 -6.45
C GLY A 65 10.96 0.94 -6.82
N VAL A 66 11.46 1.80 -7.73
CA VAL A 66 10.72 2.99 -8.19
C VAL A 66 9.44 2.59 -8.93
N PHE A 67 9.54 1.67 -9.88
CA PHE A 67 8.35 1.18 -10.62
C PHE A 67 7.34 0.51 -9.70
N ARG A 68 7.81 -0.30 -8.74
CA ARG A 68 6.96 -0.90 -7.71
C ARG A 68 6.19 0.16 -6.92
N THR A 69 6.89 1.21 -6.48
CA THR A 69 6.26 2.28 -5.69
C THR A 69 5.26 3.06 -6.51
N PHE A 70 5.57 3.36 -7.78
CA PHE A 70 4.63 3.99 -8.70
C PHE A 70 3.36 3.15 -8.86
N PHE A 71 3.50 1.84 -9.10
CA PHE A 71 2.36 0.92 -9.21
C PHE A 71 1.54 0.86 -7.92
N MET A 72 2.19 0.81 -6.76
CA MET A 72 1.52 0.85 -5.46
C MET A 72 0.68 2.13 -5.29
N LEU A 73 1.25 3.30 -5.57
CA LEU A 73 0.53 4.57 -5.45
C LEU A 73 -0.61 4.73 -6.48
N ALA A 74 -0.54 4.03 -7.61
CA ALA A 74 -1.64 3.99 -8.58
C ALA A 74 -2.87 3.22 -8.06
N LEU A 75 -2.73 2.33 -7.06
CA LEU A 75 -3.86 1.54 -6.53
C LEU A 75 -4.92 2.40 -5.83
N PRO A 76 -4.58 3.27 -4.85
CA PRO A 76 -5.55 4.23 -4.30
C PRO A 76 -6.21 5.10 -5.37
N ALA A 77 -5.45 5.58 -6.35
CA ALA A 77 -5.98 6.39 -7.45
C ALA A 77 -7.02 5.61 -8.28
N GLY A 78 -6.69 4.37 -8.67
CA GLY A 78 -7.63 3.47 -9.33
C GLY A 78 -8.88 3.20 -8.49
N GLY A 79 -8.72 3.06 -7.17
CA GLY A 79 -9.84 2.95 -6.23
C GLY A 79 -10.76 4.16 -6.26
N HIS A 80 -10.20 5.37 -6.21
CA HIS A 80 -11.00 6.58 -6.31
C HIS A 80 -11.74 6.69 -7.66
N LEU A 81 -11.09 6.35 -8.77
CA LEU A 81 -11.74 6.35 -10.09
C LEU A 81 -12.90 5.35 -10.16
N LEU A 82 -12.79 4.18 -9.51
CA LEU A 82 -13.90 3.23 -9.38
C LEU A 82 -15.02 3.79 -8.50
N ASP A 83 -14.68 4.47 -7.39
CA ASP A 83 -15.68 5.13 -6.56
C ASP A 83 -16.45 6.20 -7.34
N LEU A 84 -15.78 6.98 -8.19
CA LEU A 84 -16.44 7.94 -9.08
C LEU A 84 -17.35 7.24 -10.10
N LEU A 85 -16.88 6.15 -10.71
CA LEU A 85 -17.64 5.39 -11.70
C LEU A 85 -18.95 4.83 -11.13
N PHE A 86 -18.91 4.33 -9.89
CA PHE A 86 -20.06 3.72 -9.23
C PHE A 86 -20.80 4.66 -8.26
N ASN A 87 -20.39 5.94 -8.21
CA ASN A 87 -20.93 6.95 -7.28
C ASN A 87 -20.91 6.49 -5.81
N LEU A 88 -19.78 5.93 -5.39
CA LEU A 88 -19.56 5.41 -4.04
C LEU A 88 -18.82 6.43 -3.16
N PRO A 89 -19.03 6.40 -1.83
CA PRO A 89 -18.42 7.35 -0.90
C PRO A 89 -16.99 6.94 -0.51
N GLY A 90 -16.12 6.68 -1.48
CA GLY A 90 -14.70 6.37 -1.24
C GLY A 90 -14.42 4.93 -0.75
N LEU A 91 -15.30 3.98 -1.09
CA LEU A 91 -15.20 2.59 -0.62
C LEU A 91 -13.96 1.90 -1.19
N PHE A 92 -13.76 1.96 -2.51
CA PHE A 92 -12.63 1.33 -3.18
C PHE A 92 -11.31 2.03 -2.86
N PHE A 93 -11.30 3.37 -2.85
CA PHE A 93 -10.16 4.15 -2.38
C PHE A 93 -9.73 3.72 -0.98
N GLY A 94 -10.68 3.69 -0.04
CA GLY A 94 -10.40 3.33 1.35
C GLY A 94 -9.89 1.89 1.48
N ALA A 95 -10.52 0.94 0.80
CA ALA A 95 -10.13 -0.46 0.83
C ALA A 95 -8.72 -0.70 0.25
N LEU A 96 -8.44 -0.15 -0.93
CA LEU A 96 -7.12 -0.31 -1.58
C LEU A 96 -6.02 0.42 -0.81
N THR A 97 -6.30 1.61 -0.28
CA THR A 97 -5.33 2.36 0.52
C THR A 97 -5.02 1.64 1.82
N ALA A 98 -6.02 1.14 2.54
CA ALA A 98 -5.82 0.41 3.80
C ALA A 98 -5.10 -0.93 3.58
N GLY A 99 -5.50 -1.69 2.55
CA GLY A 99 -4.85 -2.95 2.21
C GLY A 99 -3.38 -2.76 1.79
N LEU A 100 -3.11 -1.73 0.98
CA LEU A 100 -1.75 -1.37 0.62
C LEU A 100 -0.93 -0.93 1.84
N LEU A 101 -1.49 -0.07 2.70
CA LEU A 101 -0.82 0.40 3.92
C LEU A 101 -0.44 -0.79 4.82
N TYR A 102 -1.35 -1.76 4.99
CA TYR A 102 -1.07 -3.00 5.73
C TYR A 102 0.17 -3.72 5.18
N HIS A 103 0.23 -3.97 3.86
CA HIS A 103 1.36 -4.64 3.24
C HIS A 103 2.67 -3.83 3.30
N VAL A 104 2.59 -2.51 3.16
CA VAL A 104 3.77 -1.63 3.28
C VAL A 104 4.33 -1.69 4.70
N ILE A 105 3.48 -1.68 5.74
CA ILE A 105 3.93 -1.83 7.12
C ILE A 105 4.58 -3.20 7.34
N GLN A 106 3.99 -4.28 6.81
CA GLN A 106 4.60 -5.61 6.88
C GLN A 106 6.00 -5.64 6.22
N SER A 107 6.12 -5.09 5.02
CA SER A 107 7.41 -4.98 4.30
C SER A 107 8.42 -4.17 5.11
N MET A 108 8.01 -3.02 5.65
CA MET A 108 8.88 -2.16 6.45
C MET A 108 9.39 -2.89 7.69
N VAL A 109 8.53 -3.59 8.43
CA VAL A 109 8.93 -4.37 9.60
C VAL A 109 9.93 -5.47 9.20
N ALA A 110 9.64 -6.23 8.15
CA ALA A 110 10.54 -7.29 7.67
C ALA A 110 11.92 -6.72 7.23
N ASN A 111 11.92 -5.60 6.51
CA ASN A 111 13.15 -4.93 6.09
C ASN A 111 13.93 -4.37 7.28
N ALA A 112 13.26 -3.80 8.28
CA ALA A 112 13.91 -3.30 9.49
C ALA A 112 14.53 -4.43 10.32
N LEU A 113 13.87 -5.59 10.42
CA LEU A 113 14.43 -6.79 11.05
C LEU A 113 15.69 -7.26 10.31
N ARG A 114 15.64 -7.37 8.98
CA ARG A 114 16.82 -7.70 8.15
C ARG A 114 17.95 -6.70 8.35
N ALA A 115 17.63 -5.42 8.38
CA ALA A 115 18.58 -4.34 8.69
C ALA A 115 19.21 -4.44 10.09
N GLY A 116 18.65 -5.26 10.99
CA GLY A 116 19.12 -5.44 12.37
C GLY A 116 18.52 -4.46 13.37
N TRP A 117 17.39 -3.83 13.04
CA TRP A 117 16.74 -2.82 13.88
C TRP A 117 15.69 -3.41 14.82
N GLY A 118 15.60 -4.74 14.93
CA GLY A 118 14.60 -5.39 15.78
C GLY A 118 14.60 -4.93 17.23
N ALA A 119 15.77 -4.62 17.80
CA ALA A 119 15.89 -4.12 19.17
C ALA A 119 15.35 -2.68 19.37
N TRP A 120 15.20 -1.91 18.29
CA TRP A 120 14.70 -0.53 18.33
C TRP A 120 13.23 -0.41 17.94
N LEU A 121 12.65 -1.49 17.42
CA LEU A 121 11.24 -1.53 17.06
C LEU A 121 10.41 -2.13 18.18
N PRO A 122 9.22 -1.58 18.47
CA PRO A 122 8.25 -2.21 19.36
C PRO A 122 7.59 -3.41 18.64
N LEU A 123 8.34 -4.49 18.42
CA LEU A 123 7.90 -5.65 17.64
C LEU A 123 6.58 -6.23 18.17
N ASN A 124 6.43 -6.34 19.48
CA ASN A 124 5.19 -6.81 20.12
C ASN A 124 3.96 -5.99 19.69
N VAL A 125 4.11 -4.67 19.50
CA VAL A 125 3.02 -3.79 19.07
C VAL A 125 2.71 -4.02 17.60
N PHE A 126 3.72 -4.11 16.75
CA PHE A 126 3.53 -4.38 15.32
C PHE A 126 2.94 -5.76 15.07
N GLU A 127 3.42 -6.79 15.76
CA GLU A 127 2.89 -8.16 15.67
C GLU A 127 1.43 -8.22 16.13
N SER A 128 1.10 -7.58 17.26
CA SER A 128 -0.28 -7.53 17.75
C SER A 128 -1.21 -6.79 16.77
N LEU A 129 -0.75 -5.65 16.24
CA LEU A 129 -1.52 -4.87 15.27
C LEU A 129 -1.73 -5.64 13.97
N LEU A 130 -0.66 -6.18 13.38
CA LEU A 130 -0.71 -6.87 12.10
C LEU A 130 -1.50 -8.18 12.20
N SER A 131 -1.34 -8.95 13.28
CA SER A 131 -2.12 -10.16 13.51
C SER A 131 -3.60 -9.86 13.72
N TRP A 132 -3.94 -8.78 14.44
CA TRP A 132 -5.33 -8.34 14.60
C TRP A 132 -5.94 -7.96 13.25
N VAL A 133 -5.27 -7.13 12.45
CA VAL A 133 -5.73 -6.73 11.10
C VAL A 133 -5.90 -7.96 10.21
N SER A 134 -4.91 -8.87 10.16
CA SER A 134 -5.01 -10.11 9.39
C SER A 134 -6.23 -10.92 9.81
N SER A 135 -6.44 -11.11 11.12
CA SER A 135 -7.56 -11.90 11.64
C SER A 135 -8.92 -11.30 11.27
N GLU A 136 -9.02 -9.97 11.21
CA GLU A 136 -10.25 -9.28 10.85
C GLU A 136 -10.49 -9.35 9.33
N LEU A 137 -9.44 -9.26 8.52
CA LEU A 137 -9.51 -9.50 7.08
C LEU A 137 -9.96 -10.93 6.78
N ASP A 138 -9.36 -11.93 7.42
CA ASP A 138 -9.72 -13.34 7.26
C ASP A 138 -11.18 -13.59 7.65
N LYS A 139 -11.64 -13.02 8.77
CA LYS A 139 -13.06 -13.09 9.18
C LYS A 139 -13.99 -12.42 8.19
N LYS A 140 -13.59 -11.32 7.56
CA LYS A 140 -14.42 -10.64 6.53
C LYS A 140 -14.47 -11.45 5.24
N ILE A 141 -13.35 -12.02 4.82
CA ILE A 141 -13.26 -12.90 3.64
C ILE A 141 -14.11 -14.15 3.86
N ASN A 142 -13.95 -14.84 4.99
CA ASN A 142 -14.72 -16.04 5.32
C ASN A 142 -16.22 -15.76 5.38
N ARG A 143 -16.63 -14.65 6.03
CA ARG A 143 -18.04 -14.23 6.04
C ARG A 143 -18.58 -13.91 4.64
N ALA A 144 -17.76 -13.36 3.74
CA ALA A 144 -18.18 -13.10 2.36
C ALA A 144 -18.29 -14.41 1.55
N ALA A 145 -17.37 -15.35 1.76
CA ALA A 145 -17.40 -16.69 1.16
C ALA A 145 -18.62 -17.50 1.62
N GLU A 146 -18.91 -17.54 2.92
CA GLU A 146 -20.09 -18.20 3.50
C GLU A 146 -21.42 -17.65 2.97
N ARG A 147 -21.45 -16.37 2.57
CA ARG A 147 -22.63 -15.71 1.98
C ARG A 147 -22.76 -15.92 0.47
N GLY A 148 -21.89 -16.72 -0.14
CA GLY A 148 -21.89 -16.98 -1.58
C GLY A 148 -21.40 -15.81 -2.44
N ALA A 149 -20.86 -14.74 -1.84
CA ALA A 149 -20.29 -13.62 -2.59
C ALA A 149 -18.92 -13.96 -3.21
N ILE A 150 -18.29 -15.03 -2.72
CA ILE A 150 -17.05 -15.64 -3.27
C ILE A 150 -17.34 -17.11 -3.61
N ALA A 151 -18.47 -17.40 -4.25
CA ALA A 151 -18.67 -18.72 -4.84
C ALA A 151 -18.00 -18.75 -6.22
N ASN A 152 -17.09 -19.71 -6.41
CA ASN A 152 -16.38 -20.11 -7.65
C ASN A 152 -14.99 -19.51 -7.91
N VAL A 153 -14.05 -19.65 -6.97
CA VAL A 153 -12.60 -19.64 -7.31
C VAL A 153 -11.91 -20.98 -6.97
N THR A 154 -12.56 -21.89 -6.24
CA THR A 154 -11.95 -23.17 -5.82
C THR A 154 -12.57 -24.43 -6.40
N ASP A 155 -13.62 -24.35 -7.20
CA ASP A 155 -14.11 -25.47 -8.01
C ASP A 155 -13.74 -25.21 -9.49
N ASN A 156 -12.47 -25.46 -9.83
CA ASN A 156 -12.12 -25.78 -11.23
C ASN A 156 -11.85 -27.29 -11.32
N PRO A 157 -12.73 -28.08 -11.96
CA PRO A 157 -12.56 -29.53 -12.10
C PRO A 157 -11.42 -29.96 -13.04
N GLU A 158 -10.63 -29.03 -13.61
CA GLU A 158 -9.55 -29.36 -14.57
C GLU A 158 -8.29 -29.99 -13.95
N ASN A 159 -8.19 -30.17 -12.63
CA ASN A 159 -7.03 -30.80 -11.99
C ASN A 159 -7.20 -32.29 -11.65
N GLU A 160 -8.29 -32.93 -12.05
CA GLU A 160 -8.45 -34.40 -11.89
C GLU A 160 -7.96 -35.20 -13.10
N THR A 161 -7.73 -34.56 -14.26
CA THR A 161 -7.36 -35.26 -15.51
C THR A 161 -5.85 -35.41 -15.75
N GLN A 162 -5.01 -35.12 -14.75
CA GLN A 162 -3.55 -35.33 -14.83
C GLN A 162 -3.01 -36.38 -13.84
N ARG A 163 -3.89 -37.23 -13.30
CA ARG A 163 -3.51 -38.42 -12.54
C ARG A 163 -4.10 -39.69 -13.16
N GLU A 164 -3.74 -39.97 -14.42
CA GLU A 164 -3.77 -41.31 -15.00
C GLU A 164 -2.48 -41.56 -15.80
#